data_AF-A0A948EEX6-F1
#
_entry.id   AF-A0A948EEX6-F1
#
_cell.length_a   1.000
_cell.length_b   1.000
_cell.length_c   1.000
_cell.angle_alpha   90.00
_cell.angle_beta   90.00
_cell.angle_gamma   90.00
#
_symmetry.space_group_name_H-M   'P 1'
#
loop_
_entity.id
_entity.type
_entity.pdbx_description
1 polymer ?
#
loop_
_entity_poly.entity_id
_entity_poly.type
_entity_poly.pdbx_seq_one_letter_code
_entity_poly.pdbx_strand_id
1 'polypeptide(L)'
;MPTSIYILIGIVIIVFVLRIILGGKEKIEEKPEDVSEIKNFYLRKELMSYSERKLFEVLKKELGLEYLIFSKVRIEDFIGANKFGITSQKHFGLRNRIKSYHVDFLICDTVTTKPLFAIELDGASHNSHERKER
;
A
#
# COMPACT_ATOMS: atom_id res chain seq x y z
N MET A 1 14.68 50.64 28.60
CA MET A 1 15.05 49.28 28.13
C MET A 1 13.90 48.37 27.67
N PRO A 2 12.59 48.66 27.82
CA PRO A 2 11.55 47.75 27.29
C PRO A 2 11.12 48.05 25.84
N THR A 3 11.21 49.30 25.37
CA THR A 3 10.71 49.71 24.04
C THR A 3 11.48 49.09 22.87
N SER A 4 12.79 48.92 23.01
CA SER A 4 13.65 48.29 22.01
C SER A 4 13.33 46.81 21.79
N ILE A 5 12.80 46.12 22.81
CA ILE A 5 12.45 44.70 22.72
C ILE A 5 11.17 44.48 21.92
N TYR A 6 10.19 45.37 22.07
CA TYR A 6 8.94 45.31 21.31
C TYR A 6 9.16 45.61 19.82
N ILE A 7 10.09 46.52 19.51
CA ILE A 7 10.48 46.81 18.12
C ILE A 7 11.13 45.59 17.46
N LEU A 8 12.02 44.88 18.18
CA LEU A 8 12.69 43.69 17.67
C LEU A 8 11.69 42.55 17.38
N ILE A 9 10.76 42.31 18.30
CA ILE A 9 9.70 41.30 18.13
C ILE A 9 8.82 41.63 16.92
N GLY A 10 8.45 42.91 16.74
CA GLY A 10 7.69 43.37 15.59
C GLY A 10 8.39 43.10 14.25
N ILE A 11 9.69 43.34 14.16
CA ILE A 11 10.48 43.09 12.94
C ILE A 11 10.54 41.59 12.63
N VAL A 12 10.75 40.73 13.63
CA VAL A 12 10.81 39.27 13.43
C VAL A 12 9.47 38.73 12.92
N ILE A 13 8.35 39.19 13.49
CA ILE A 13 7.01 38.80 13.04
C ILE A 13 6.76 39.28 11.61
N ILE A 14 7.13 40.51 11.27
CA ILE A 14 7.00 41.04 9.91
C ILE A 14 7.80 40.22 8.91
N VAL A 15 9.06 39.88 9.21
CA VAL A 15 9.89 39.04 8.32
C VAL A 15 9.31 37.64 8.16
N PHE A 16 8.76 37.06 9.24
CA PHE A 16 8.12 35.75 9.20
C PHE A 16 6.84 35.77 8.35
N VAL A 17 5.99 36.78 8.54
CA VAL A 17 4.77 36.97 7.73
C VAL A 17 5.12 37.23 6.27
N LEU A 18 6.13 38.07 5.99
CA LEU A 18 6.62 38.31 4.64
C LEU A 18 7.15 37.02 4.02
N ARG A 19 7.85 36.14 4.77
CA ARG A 19 8.27 34.83 4.26
C ARG A 19 7.09 33.91 3.93
N ILE A 20 5.98 33.97 4.66
CA ILE A 20 4.79 33.16 4.37
C ILE A 20 4.06 33.70 3.13
N ILE A 21 3.97 35.03 2.99
CA ILE A 21 3.30 35.68 1.86
C ILE A 21 4.14 35.58 0.57
N LEU A 22 5.46 35.76 0.68
CA LEU A 22 6.43 35.68 -0.43
C LEU A 22 6.89 34.24 -0.71
N GLY A 23 6.72 33.33 0.26
CA GLY A 23 6.98 31.90 0.14
C GLY A 23 5.94 31.29 -0.78
N GLY A 24 6.17 31.48 -2.08
CA GLY A 24 5.32 31.03 -3.15
C GLY A 24 4.93 29.58 -2.96
N LYS A 25 3.66 29.29 -3.29
CA LYS A 25 3.17 27.94 -3.52
C LYS A 25 4.24 27.20 -4.31
N GLU A 26 4.92 26.24 -3.69
CA GLU A 26 5.70 25.27 -4.44
C GLU A 26 4.72 24.66 -5.43
N LYS A 27 4.85 25.02 -6.70
CA LYS A 27 4.18 24.30 -7.77
C LYS A 27 4.69 22.89 -7.64
N ILE A 28 3.82 21.98 -7.25
CA ILE A 28 4.06 20.56 -7.41
C ILE A 28 4.30 20.39 -8.91
N GLU A 29 5.56 20.30 -9.30
CA GLU A 29 5.95 19.95 -10.65
C GLU A 29 5.49 18.51 -10.83
N GLU A 30 4.35 18.32 -11.51
CA GLU A 30 3.95 17.01 -12.00
C GLU A 30 5.02 16.60 -13.01
N LYS A 31 6.00 15.82 -12.55
CA LYS A 31 6.99 15.19 -13.41
C LYS A 31 6.21 14.35 -14.42
N PRO A 32 6.31 14.62 -15.74
CA PRO A 32 5.57 13.85 -16.73
C PRO A 32 6.00 12.39 -16.57
N GLU A 33 5.06 11.52 -16.24
CA GLU A 33 5.29 10.08 -16.28
C GLU A 33 5.81 9.74 -17.68
N ASP A 34 6.89 8.97 -17.74
CA ASP A 34 7.48 8.57 -19.01
C ASP A 34 6.46 7.68 -19.74
N VAL A 35 5.73 8.29 -20.68
CA VAL A 35 4.70 7.65 -21.50
C VAL A 35 5.29 6.44 -22.25
N SER A 36 6.62 6.36 -22.43
CA SER A 36 7.27 5.20 -23.03
C SER A 36 7.22 3.96 -22.12
N GLU A 37 7.30 4.11 -20.80
CA GLU A 37 7.19 2.99 -19.85
C GLU A 37 5.75 2.51 -19.72
N ILE A 38 4.76 3.42 -19.79
CA ILE A 38 3.34 3.08 -19.70
C ILE A 38 2.93 2.08 -20.80
N LYS A 39 3.53 2.19 -21.98
CA LYS A 39 3.29 1.29 -23.12
C LYS A 39 3.69 -0.17 -22.86
N ASN A 40 4.51 -0.44 -21.84
CA ASN A 40 4.93 -1.79 -21.48
C ASN A 40 3.92 -2.49 -20.56
N PHE A 41 2.89 -1.80 -20.06
CA PHE A 41 1.81 -2.41 -19.31
C PHE A 41 0.66 -2.82 -20.23
N TYR A 42 0.01 -3.92 -19.88
CA TYR A 42 -1.18 -4.40 -20.57
C TYR A 42 -2.21 -4.88 -19.55
N LEU A 43 -3.49 -4.76 -19.91
CA LEU A 43 -4.57 -5.35 -19.13
C LEU A 43 -4.57 -6.86 -19.35
N ARG A 44 -4.48 -7.63 -18.27
CA ARG A 44 -4.61 -9.09 -18.32
C ARG A 44 -6.02 -9.46 -18.80
N LYS A 45 -6.11 -10.50 -19.65
CA LYS A 45 -7.38 -11.01 -20.16
C LYS A 45 -8.28 -11.56 -19.05
N GLU A 46 -7.69 -12.25 -18.09
CA GLU A 46 -8.38 -12.80 -16.92
C GLU A 46 -7.58 -12.45 -15.66
N LEU A 47 -8.27 -12.10 -14.57
CA LEU A 47 -7.64 -11.82 -13.27
C LEU A 47 -7.28 -13.12 -12.53
N MET A 48 -8.14 -14.13 -12.65
CA MET A 48 -8.03 -15.42 -11.96
C MET A 48 -7.76 -16.54 -12.97
N SER A 49 -6.98 -17.53 -12.56
CA SER A 49 -6.85 -18.79 -13.29
C SER A 49 -8.17 -19.58 -13.29
N TYR A 50 -8.27 -20.62 -14.12
CA TYR A 50 -9.46 -21.48 -14.16
C TYR A 50 -9.79 -22.10 -12.80
N SER A 51 -8.78 -22.62 -12.10
CA SER A 51 -8.92 -23.23 -10.77
C SER A 51 -9.31 -22.20 -9.71
N GLU A 52 -8.70 -21.02 -9.73
CA GLU A 52 -9.09 -19.90 -8.85
C GLU A 52 -10.53 -19.49 -9.08
N ARG A 53 -10.96 -19.31 -10.33
CA ARG A 53 -12.34 -18.96 -10.66
C ARG A 53 -13.32 -20.02 -10.15
N LYS A 54 -12.99 -21.31 -10.28
CA LYS A 54 -13.81 -22.41 -9.78
C LYS A 54 -13.91 -22.40 -8.25
N LEU A 55 -12.80 -22.19 -7.55
CA LEU A 55 -12.83 -22.04 -6.09
C LEU A 55 -13.65 -20.81 -5.68
N PHE A 56 -13.49 -19.68 -6.37
CA PHE A 56 -14.25 -18.46 -6.08
C PHE A 56 -15.76 -18.67 -6.21
N GLU A 57 -16.22 -19.42 -7.22
CA GLU A 57 -17.62 -19.79 -7.38
C GLU A 57 -18.14 -20.58 -6.16
N VAL A 58 -17.35 -21.53 -5.65
CA VAL A 58 -17.67 -22.30 -4.45
C VAL A 58 -17.68 -21.40 -3.21
N LEU A 59 -16.63 -20.60 -2.99
CA LEU A 59 -16.54 -19.69 -1.84
C LEU A 59 -17.71 -18.70 -1.82
N LYS A 60 -18.07 -18.13 -2.98
CA LYS A 60 -19.21 -17.21 -3.09
C LYS A 60 -20.53 -17.90 -2.74
N LYS A 61 -20.72 -19.15 -3.15
CA LYS A 61 -21.92 -19.92 -2.85
C LYS A 61 -22.02 -20.28 -1.36
N GLU A 62 -20.93 -20.72 -0.76
CA GLU A 62 -20.93 -21.26 0.60
C GLU A 62 -20.74 -20.17 1.67
N LEU A 63 -20.02 -19.09 1.37
CA LEU A 63 -19.64 -18.05 2.35
C LEU A 63 -20.18 -16.65 2.03
N GLY A 64 -20.62 -16.39 0.79
CA GLY A 64 -20.88 -15.03 0.30
C GLY A 64 -22.03 -14.27 0.96
N LEU A 65 -22.87 -14.92 1.76
CA LEU A 65 -23.91 -14.27 2.57
C LEU A 65 -23.38 -13.78 3.93
N GLU A 66 -22.36 -14.45 4.47
CA GLU A 66 -21.86 -14.23 5.82
C GLU A 66 -20.52 -13.46 5.83
N TYR A 67 -19.77 -13.52 4.72
CA TYR A 67 -18.42 -12.99 4.63
C TYR A 67 -18.17 -12.19 3.35
N LEU A 68 -17.21 -11.28 3.41
CA LEU A 68 -16.63 -10.62 2.24
C LEU A 68 -15.47 -11.47 1.69
N ILE A 69 -15.40 -11.59 0.37
CA ILE A 69 -14.37 -12.38 -0.31
C ILE A 69 -13.64 -11.47 -1.28
N PHE A 70 -12.34 -11.29 -1.07
CA PHE A 70 -11.45 -10.54 -1.96
C PHE A 70 -10.49 -11.48 -2.67
N SER A 71 -10.28 -11.31 -3.96
CA SER A 71 -9.33 -12.12 -4.76
C SER A 71 -8.00 -11.40 -4.99
N LYS A 72 -6.89 -12.13 -5.07
CA LYS A 72 -5.54 -11.63 -5.41
C LYS A 72 -5.08 -10.46 -4.54
N VAL A 73 -5.32 -10.55 -3.22
CA VAL A 73 -5.00 -9.47 -2.28
C VAL A 73 -3.53 -9.52 -1.89
N ARG A 74 -2.79 -8.42 -2.03
CA ARG A 74 -1.38 -8.37 -1.62
C ARG A 74 -1.26 -8.52 -0.10
N ILE A 75 -0.24 -9.23 0.35
CA ILE A 75 0.01 -9.41 1.79
C ILE A 75 0.22 -8.07 2.49
N GLU A 76 0.88 -7.11 1.83
CA GLU A 76 1.10 -5.77 2.40
C GLU A 76 -0.18 -4.95 2.62
N ASP A 77 -1.30 -5.33 2.01
CA ASP A 77 -2.58 -4.62 2.17
C ASP A 77 -3.31 -5.04 3.45
N PHE A 78 -2.97 -6.20 4.04
CA PHE A 78 -3.61 -6.69 5.28
C PHE A 78 -2.63 -7.12 6.39
N ILE A 79 -1.32 -7.17 6.10
CA ILE A 79 -0.26 -7.41 7.07
C ILE A 79 0.70 -6.21 7.08
N GLY A 80 0.82 -5.55 8.24
CA GLY A 80 1.72 -4.42 8.45
C GLY A 80 3.04 -4.82 9.12
N ALA A 81 4.11 -4.09 8.81
CA ALA A 81 5.34 -4.12 9.61
C ALA A 81 5.26 -3.08 10.74
N ASN A 82 5.62 -3.47 11.96
CA ASN A 82 5.65 -2.55 13.10
C ASN A 82 6.60 -1.38 12.84
N LYS A 83 6.13 -0.15 13.07
CA LYS A 83 6.94 1.08 12.92
C LYS A 83 7.63 1.49 14.21
N PHE A 84 7.04 1.16 15.36
CA PHE A 84 7.53 1.56 16.66
C PHE A 84 8.78 0.79 17.06
N GLY A 85 9.80 1.50 17.55
CA GLY A 85 11.04 0.90 18.05
C GLY A 85 12.02 0.42 16.98
N ILE A 86 11.83 0.78 15.71
CA ILE A 86 12.75 0.42 14.62
C ILE A 86 13.07 1.60 13.70
N THR A 87 14.20 1.52 13.00
CA THR A 87 14.60 2.51 11.99
C THR A 87 13.76 2.39 10.71
N SER A 88 13.65 3.49 9.96
CA SER A 88 12.96 3.51 8.66
C SER A 88 13.53 2.49 7.67
N GLN A 89 14.86 2.29 7.66
CA GLN A 89 15.52 1.29 6.83
C GLN A 89 15.07 -0.13 7.18
N LYS A 90 15.00 -0.45 8.48
CA LYS A 90 14.53 -1.76 8.95
C LYS A 90 13.04 -1.97 8.62
N HIS A 91 12.21 -0.95 8.82
CA HIS A 91 10.80 -0.99 8.44
C HIS A 91 10.62 -1.26 6.93
N PHE A 92 11.35 -0.54 6.08
CA PHE A 92 11.32 -0.73 4.63
C PHE A 92 11.79 -2.14 4.23
N GLY A 93 12.87 -2.63 4.87
CA GLY A 93 13.35 -3.99 4.71
C GLY A 93 12.27 -5.04 5.03
N LEU A 94 11.55 -4.88 6.14
CA LEU A 94 10.44 -5.78 6.52
C LEU A 94 9.30 -5.72 5.49
N ARG A 95 8.85 -4.52 5.09
CA ARG A 95 7.80 -4.34 4.09
C ARG A 95 8.17 -4.98 2.74
N ASN A 96 9.42 -4.86 2.33
CA ASN A 96 9.91 -5.48 1.08
C ASN A 96 9.81 -7.01 1.08
N ARG A 97 9.78 -7.67 2.25
CA ARG A 97 9.61 -9.13 2.34
C ARG A 97 8.20 -9.58 2.01
N ILE A 98 7.20 -8.71 2.11
CA ILE A 98 5.78 -9.07 1.93
C ILE A 98 5.13 -8.39 0.72
N LYS A 99 5.66 -7.25 0.25
CA LYS A 99 5.01 -6.43 -0.80
C LYS A 99 4.76 -7.14 -2.12
N SER A 100 5.62 -8.10 -2.48
CA SER A 100 5.55 -8.79 -3.78
C SER A 100 4.66 -10.04 -3.76
N TYR A 101 4.08 -10.37 -2.60
CA TYR A 101 3.28 -11.56 -2.40
C TYR A 101 1.80 -11.19 -2.29
N HIS A 102 0.94 -12.07 -2.75
CA HIS A 102 -0.51 -12.00 -2.58
C HIS A 102 -1.03 -13.34 -2.12
N VAL A 103 -2.24 -13.33 -1.58
CA VAL A 103 -3.05 -14.53 -1.36
C VAL A 103 -4.10 -14.61 -2.46
N ASP A 104 -4.47 -15.82 -2.88
CA ASP A 104 -5.51 -15.99 -3.89
C ASP A 104 -6.87 -15.46 -3.42
N PHE A 105 -7.25 -15.75 -2.17
CA PHE A 105 -8.46 -15.23 -1.55
C PHE A 105 -8.26 -14.78 -0.10
N LEU A 106 -8.85 -13.64 0.26
CA LEU A 106 -8.94 -13.14 1.62
C LEU A 106 -10.42 -13.08 2.05
N ILE A 107 -10.75 -13.80 3.12
CA ILE A 107 -12.08 -13.82 3.73
C ILE A 107 -12.09 -12.82 4.88
N CYS A 108 -13.04 -11.89 4.83
CA CYS A 108 -13.18 -10.83 5.82
C CYS A 108 -14.56 -10.85 6.47
N ASP A 109 -14.60 -10.35 7.70
CA ASP A 109 -15.85 -10.03 8.39
C ASP A 109 -16.69 -9.03 7.58
N THR A 110 -17.99 -9.26 7.47
CA THR A 110 -18.88 -8.46 6.61
C THR A 110 -19.15 -7.05 7.14
N VAL A 111 -18.98 -6.82 8.45
CA VAL A 111 -19.25 -5.53 9.09
C VAL A 111 -17.98 -4.70 9.22
N THR A 112 -16.89 -5.31 9.68
CA THR A 112 -15.65 -4.58 10.01
C THR A 112 -14.58 -4.71 8.93
N THR A 113 -14.79 -5.54 7.90
CA THR A 113 -13.79 -5.87 6.86
C THR A 113 -12.49 -6.44 7.47
N LYS A 114 -12.57 -6.99 8.68
CA LYS A 114 -11.39 -7.53 9.35
C LYS A 114 -10.99 -8.83 8.65
N PRO A 115 -9.71 -9.02 8.28
CA PRO A 115 -9.24 -10.29 7.75
C PRO A 115 -9.45 -11.42 8.76
N LEU A 116 -10.08 -12.51 8.32
CA LEU A 116 -10.35 -13.70 9.13
C LEU A 116 -9.51 -14.88 8.66
N PHE A 117 -9.51 -15.14 7.35
CA PHE A 117 -8.80 -16.27 6.75
C PHE A 117 -8.19 -15.87 5.41
N ALA A 118 -7.00 -16.40 5.12
CA ALA A 118 -6.40 -16.35 3.80
C ALA A 118 -6.39 -17.76 3.21
N ILE A 119 -6.71 -17.86 1.92
CA ILE A 119 -6.76 -19.12 1.18
C ILE A 119 -5.83 -18.99 -0.02
N GLU A 120 -4.91 -19.93 -0.15
CA GLU A 120 -4.02 -20.08 -1.31
C GLU A 120 -4.38 -21.39 -2.01
N LEU A 121 -4.42 -21.40 -3.34
CA LEU A 121 -4.53 -22.63 -4.10
C LEU A 121 -3.14 -23.20 -4.34
N ASP A 122 -2.93 -24.46 -3.96
CA ASP A 122 -1.77 -25.23 -4.36
C ASP A 122 -1.84 -25.50 -5.88
N GLY A 123 -1.31 -24.57 -6.66
CA GLY A 123 -1.14 -24.75 -8.09
C GLY A 123 0.02 -25.69 -8.40
N ALA A 124 0.07 -26.21 -9.63
CA ALA A 124 1.23 -26.90 -10.20
C ALA A 124 2.51 -26.03 -10.30
N SER A 125 2.53 -24.84 -9.68
CA SER A 125 3.68 -23.95 -9.54
C SER A 125 4.72 -24.46 -8.53
N HIS A 126 4.52 -25.63 -7.91
CA HIS A 126 5.57 -26.32 -7.14
C HIS A 126 6.84 -26.65 -7.94
N ASN A 127 6.86 -26.43 -9.27
CA ASN A 127 8.03 -26.65 -10.12
C ASN A 127 8.90 -25.41 -10.43
N SER A 128 8.62 -24.22 -9.88
CA SER A 128 9.67 -23.19 -9.83
C SER A 128 10.60 -23.48 -8.66
N HIS A 129 11.56 -24.37 -8.94
CA HIS A 129 12.74 -24.70 -8.17
C HIS A 129 13.54 -23.44 -7.80
N GLU A 130 13.08 -22.63 -6.84
CA GLU A 130 13.86 -21.51 -6.30
C GLU A 130 13.36 -21.03 -4.91
N ARG A 131 12.82 -21.96 -4.10
CA ARG A 131 12.49 -21.69 -2.67
C ARG A 131 13.05 -22.71 -1.69
N LYS A 132 14.01 -23.53 -2.11
CA LYS A 132 14.87 -24.30 -1.20
C LYS A 132 16.28 -23.75 -1.29
N GLU A 133 16.49 -22.58 -0.69
CA GLU A 133 17.77 -22.14 -0.12
C GLU A 133 17.58 -20.70 0.37
N ARG A 134 17.23 -20.56 1.65
CA ARG A 134 17.62 -19.45 2.54
C ARG A 134 17.05 -19.71 3.93
#